data_AF-F9UAD5-F1
#
_entry.id   AF-F9UAD5-F1
#
_cell.length_a   1.000
_cell.length_b   1.000
_cell.length_c   1.000
_cell.angle_alpha   90.00
_cell.angle_beta   90.00
_cell.angle_gamma   90.00
#
_symmetry.space_group_name_H-M   'P 1'
#
loop_
_entity.id
_entity.type
_entity.pdbx_description
1 polymer ?
#
loop_
_entity_poly.entity_id
_entity_poly.type
_entity_poly.pdbx_seq_one_letter_code
_entity_poly.pdbx_strand_id
1 'polypeptide(L)'
;MLKSHVAALASDASAALGPRIAVDAADVHVDDCYCGPGYGVLTDLEREAIRIFARPEGILLDLIRRGFFPSDARMLFRHTGGQPALFAEPYPTKHL
;
A
#
# COMPACT_ATOMS: atom_id res chain seq x y z
N MET A 1 1.03 -3.61 17.22
CA MET A 1 2.46 -3.84 17.00
C MET A 1 2.96 -3.17 15.71
N LEU A 2 2.28 -3.31 14.56
CA LEU A 2 2.72 -2.67 13.31
C LEU A 2 2.64 -1.13 13.33
N LYS A 3 1.50 -0.55 13.73
CA LYS A 3 1.32 0.91 13.82
C LYS A 3 2.34 1.59 14.74
N SER A 4 2.59 1.00 15.91
CA SER A 4 3.62 1.49 16.85
C SER A 4 5.03 1.43 16.25
N HIS A 5 5.33 0.40 15.45
CA HIS A 5 6.61 0.30 14.77
C HIS A 5 6.78 1.38 13.68
N VAL A 6 5.74 1.59 12.87
CA VAL A 6 5.72 2.65 11.83
C VAL A 6 5.81 4.04 12.47
N ALA A 7 5.11 4.29 13.56
CA ALA A 7 5.16 5.56 14.29
C ALA A 7 6.57 5.86 14.82
N ALA A 8 7.27 4.85 15.35
CA ALA A 8 8.66 4.97 15.77
C ALA A 8 9.58 5.30 14.59
N LEU A 9 9.50 4.54 13.49
CA LEU A 9 10.30 4.78 12.28
C LEU A 9 10.06 6.17 11.68
N ALA A 10 8.81 6.63 11.63
CA ALA A 10 8.46 7.95 11.13
C ALA A 10 9.05 9.07 12.02
N SER A 11 8.97 8.89 13.34
CA SER A 11 9.54 9.83 14.31
C SER A 11 11.07 9.89 14.16
N ASP A 12 11.73 8.75 14.01
CA ASP A 12 13.19 8.69 13.89
C ASP A 12 13.67 9.25 12.54
N ALA A 13 12.95 8.97 11.44
CA ALA A 13 13.23 9.55 10.13
C ALA A 13 13.09 11.08 10.15
N SER A 14 12.13 11.63 10.91
CA SER A 14 11.95 13.09 11.02
C SER A 14 13.17 13.78 11.67
N ALA A 15 13.80 13.12 12.66
CA ALA A 15 14.97 13.67 13.34
C ALA A 15 16.20 13.79 12.41
N ALA A 16 16.26 12.98 11.35
CA ALA A 16 17.30 13.09 10.32
C ALA A 16 17.07 14.25 9.34
N LEU A 17 15.84 14.75 9.24
CA LEU A 17 15.43 15.80 8.29
C LEU A 17 15.24 17.17 8.96
N GLY A 18 15.18 17.23 10.29
CA GLY A 18 14.94 18.45 11.05
C GLY A 18 14.54 18.18 12.50
N PRO A 19 13.78 19.09 13.15
CA PRO A 19 13.25 18.86 14.48
C PRO A 19 12.40 17.58 14.51
N ARG A 20 12.62 16.76 15.54
CA ARG A 20 11.88 15.51 15.71
C ARG A 20 10.40 15.78 15.88
N ILE A 21 9.59 15.15 15.04
CA ILE A 21 8.13 15.10 15.16
C ILE A 21 7.80 13.82 15.92
N ALA A 22 7.04 13.94 17.02
CA ALA A 22 6.50 12.78 17.71
C ALA A 22 5.23 12.33 16.98
N VAL A 23 5.28 11.12 16.40
CA VAL A 23 4.13 10.48 15.75
C VAL A 23 3.57 9.44 16.70
N ASP A 24 2.28 9.50 17.03
CA ASP A 24 1.62 8.49 17.85
C ASP A 24 1.12 7.32 16.98
N ALA A 25 0.95 6.13 17.56
CA ALA A 25 0.36 5.00 16.86
C ALA A 25 -1.09 5.28 16.41
N ALA A 26 -1.81 6.17 17.10
CA ALA A 26 -3.14 6.64 16.74
C ALA A 26 -3.15 7.48 15.45
N ASP A 27 -2.04 8.17 15.14
CA ASP A 27 -1.89 8.97 13.92
C ASP A 27 -1.58 8.11 12.68
N VAL A 28 -1.28 6.83 12.90
CA VAL A 28 -0.88 5.91 11.82
C VAL A 28 -2.04 5.01 11.41
N HIS A 29 -2.46 5.14 10.16
CA HIS A 29 -3.30 4.16 9.50
C HIS A 29 -2.44 3.18 8.69
N VAL A 30 -2.60 1.88 8.93
CA VAL A 30 -1.99 0.80 8.14
C VAL A 30 -3.07 -0.25 7.92
N ASP A 31 -3.24 -0.65 6.66
CA ASP A 31 -4.06 -1.79 6.26
C ASP A 31 -3.12 -2.87 5.73
N ASP A 32 -3.01 -3.98 6.45
CA ASP A 32 -2.17 -5.14 6.12
C ASP A 32 -2.98 -6.30 5.50
N CYS A 33 -4.27 -6.10 5.24
CA CYS A 33 -5.14 -7.13 4.65
C CYS A 33 -4.77 -7.46 3.19
N TYR A 34 -3.93 -6.64 2.55
CA TYR A 34 -3.38 -6.87 1.21
C TYR A 34 -1.97 -7.50 1.24
N CYS A 35 -1.42 -7.78 2.42
CA CYS A 35 -0.20 -8.55 2.55
C CYS A 35 -0.52 -10.03 2.33
N GLY A 36 -0.37 -10.48 1.08
CA GLY A 36 -0.53 -11.89 0.70
C GLY A 36 0.55 -12.80 1.30
N PRO A 37 0.94 -13.89 0.61
CA PRO A 37 1.79 -14.95 1.17
C PRO A 37 3.24 -14.53 1.46
N GLY A 38 3.64 -13.32 1.07
CA GLY A 38 4.95 -12.76 1.37
C GLY A 38 5.39 -11.71 0.36
N TYR A 39 6.49 -11.03 0.68
CA TYR A 39 7.07 -10.01 -0.18
C TYR A 39 7.50 -10.60 -1.53
N GLY A 40 7.09 -9.96 -2.63
CA GLY A 40 7.46 -10.37 -3.98
C GLY A 40 6.80 -11.68 -4.44
N VAL A 41 5.70 -12.11 -3.81
CA VAL A 41 4.90 -13.23 -4.30
C VAL A 41 3.67 -12.69 -4.99
N LEU A 42 3.53 -12.96 -6.29
CA LEU A 42 2.40 -12.51 -7.08
C LEU A 42 1.24 -13.52 -6.97
N THR A 43 0.12 -13.10 -6.39
CA THR A 43 -1.13 -13.87 -6.33
C THR A 43 -2.13 -13.39 -7.38
N ASP A 44 -3.26 -14.09 -7.48
CA ASP A 44 -4.34 -13.72 -8.39
C ASP A 44 -4.98 -12.38 -8.01
N LEU A 45 -4.97 -12.01 -6.72
CA LEU A 45 -5.47 -10.73 -6.23
C LEU A 45 -4.61 -9.58 -6.79
N GLU A 46 -3.28 -9.66 -6.72
CA GLU A 46 -2.42 -8.63 -7.30
C GLU A 46 -2.53 -8.58 -8.84
N ARG A 47 -2.68 -9.73 -9.51
CA ARG A 47 -2.92 -9.77 -10.97
C ARG A 47 -4.22 -9.07 -11.35
N GLU A 48 -5.29 -9.30 -10.60
CA GLU A 48 -6.56 -8.63 -10.83
C GLU A 48 -6.47 -7.13 -10.56
N ALA A 49 -5.81 -6.72 -9.46
CA ALA A 49 -5.59 -5.32 -9.13
C ALA A 49 -4.83 -4.60 -10.25
N ILE A 50 -3.77 -5.20 -10.83
CA ILE A 50 -3.04 -4.65 -11.97
C ILE A 50 -3.94 -4.49 -13.20
N ARG A 51 -4.76 -5.51 -13.51
CA ARG A 51 -5.70 -5.45 -14.65
C ARG A 51 -6.76 -4.36 -14.47
N ILE A 52 -7.27 -4.17 -13.25
CA ILE A 52 -8.23 -3.11 -12.93
C ILE A 52 -7.55 -1.74 -13.03
N PHE A 53 -6.36 -1.58 -12.46
CA PHE A 53 -5.56 -0.36 -12.51
C PHE A 53 -5.27 0.10 -13.94
N ALA A 54 -5.07 -0.85 -14.87
CA ALA A 54 -4.83 -0.56 -16.28
C ALA A 54 -6.07 -0.03 -17.03
N ARG A 55 -7.27 -0.06 -16.42
CA ARG A 55 -8.50 0.46 -17.02
C ARG A 55 -8.71 1.95 -16.71
N PRO A 56 -9.51 2.68 -17.51
CA PRO A 56 -9.64 4.14 -17.41
C PRO A 56 -10.14 4.67 -16.05
N GLU A 57 -10.77 3.82 -15.24
CA GLU A 57 -11.43 4.20 -13.98
C GLU A 57 -10.71 3.68 -12.73
N GLY A 58 -9.60 2.94 -12.90
CA GLY A 58 -9.07 2.06 -11.86
C GLY A 58 -8.13 2.73 -10.85
N ILE A 59 -8.53 2.77 -9.58
CA ILE A 59 -7.74 2.66 -8.33
C ILE A 59 -8.72 2.66 -7.13
N LEU A 60 -8.42 1.94 -6.04
CA LEU A 60 -9.15 1.91 -4.75
C LEU A 60 -10.58 1.32 -4.74
N LEU A 61 -10.95 0.45 -5.70
CA LEU A 61 -12.30 -0.14 -5.75
C LEU A 61 -12.72 -0.83 -4.45
N ASP A 62 -11.82 -1.54 -3.78
CA ASP A 62 -12.16 -2.27 -2.54
C ASP A 62 -12.48 -1.32 -1.38
N LEU A 63 -11.62 -0.32 -1.12
CA LEU A 63 -11.82 0.64 -0.04
C LEU A 63 -13.07 1.53 -0.27
N ILE A 64 -13.39 1.84 -1.54
CA ILE A 64 -14.62 2.54 -1.90
C ILE A 64 -15.84 1.63 -1.67
N ARG A 65 -15.81 0.37 -2.12
CA ARG A 65 -16.91 -0.60 -1.92
C ARG A 65 -17.20 -0.88 -0.45
N ARG A 66 -16.16 -0.87 0.39
CA ARG A 66 -16.27 -1.04 1.85
C ARG A 66 -16.73 0.22 2.57
N GLY A 67 -16.87 1.35 1.88
CA GLY A 67 -17.24 2.63 2.48
C GLY A 67 -16.18 3.18 3.43
N PHE A 68 -14.90 2.83 3.23
CA PHE A 68 -13.81 3.24 4.11
C PHE A 68 -13.57 4.76 4.05
N PHE A 69 -13.66 5.34 2.86
CA PHE A 69 -13.57 6.78 2.66
C PHE A 69 -14.95 7.41 2.54
N PRO A 70 -15.13 8.66 3.04
CA PRO A 70 -16.33 9.45 2.76
C PRO A 70 -16.58 9.56 1.25
N SER A 71 -17.85 9.58 0.85
CA SER A 71 -18.24 9.60 -0.56
C SER A 71 -17.81 10.86 -1.33
N ASP A 72 -17.53 11.95 -0.60
CA ASP A 72 -17.08 13.24 -1.13
C ASP A 72 -15.57 13.50 -0.90
N ALA A 73 -14.84 12.48 -0.43
CA ALA A 73 -13.42 12.61 -0.13
C ALA A 73 -12.60 12.87 -1.41
N ARG A 74 -11.72 13.86 -1.33
CA ARG A 74 -10.66 14.08 -2.32
C ARG A 74 -9.43 13.28 -1.92
N MET A 75 -9.03 12.32 -2.76
CA MET A 75 -7.93 11.40 -2.47
C MET A 75 -6.73 11.64 -3.38
N LEU A 76 -5.53 11.60 -2.80
CA LEU A 76 -4.27 11.55 -3.53
C LEU A 76 -3.74 10.11 -3.52
N PHE A 77 -3.71 9.48 -4.69
CA PHE A 77 -3.00 8.22 -4.86
C PHE A 77 -1.53 8.47 -5.19
N ARG A 78 -0.63 8.07 -4.30
CA ARG A 78 0.82 8.14 -4.54
C ARG A 78 1.30 6.84 -5.18
N HIS A 79 1.47 6.85 -6.50
CA HIS A 79 2.12 5.75 -7.21
C HIS A 79 3.63 5.75 -6.90
N THR A 80 4.10 4.71 -6.20
CA THR A 80 5.52 4.57 -5.79
C THR A 80 6.41 3.96 -6.87
N GLY A 81 5.86 3.61 -8.04
CA GLY A 81 6.57 2.99 -9.16
C GLY A 81 6.40 1.47 -9.19
N GLY A 82 7.46 0.76 -9.61
CA GLY A 82 7.47 -0.71 -9.70
C GLY A 82 7.10 -1.29 -11.07
N GLN A 83 6.71 -0.45 -12.04
CA GLN A 83 6.39 -0.88 -13.41
C GLN A 83 7.48 -1.72 -14.11
N PRO A 84 8.80 -1.47 -13.91
CA PRO A 84 9.83 -2.32 -14.50
C PRO A 84 9.73 -3.80 -14.13
N ALA A 85 9.13 -4.12 -12.96
CA ALA A 85 8.93 -5.51 -12.52
C ALA A 85 7.97 -6.30 -13.42
N LEU A 86 7.14 -5.63 -14.24
CA LEU A 86 6.27 -6.28 -15.23
C LEU A 86 7.06 -6.94 -16.37
N PHE A 87 8.31 -6.51 -16.59
CA PHE A 87 9.17 -6.99 -17.68
C PHE A 87 10.30 -7.90 -17.19
N ALA A 88 10.37 -8.17 -15.88
CA ALA A 88 11.33 -9.10 -15.33
C ALA A 88 10.96 -10.56 -15.68
N GLU A 89 11.96 -11.41 -15.90
CA GLU A 89 11.80 -12.87 -16.03
C GLU A 89 11.01 -13.46 -14.84
N PRO A 90 10.31 -14.60 -15.02
CA PRO A 90 9.06 -14.85 -14.32
C PRO A 90 9.23 -14.88 -12.80
N TYR A 91 8.40 -14.06 -12.14
CA TYR A 91 8.13 -14.15 -10.72
C TYR A 91 7.76 -15.59 -10.36
N PRO A 92 8.33 -16.17 -9.28
CA PRO A 92 7.96 -17.51 -8.86
C PRO A 92 6.47 -17.57 -8.54
N THR A 93 5.69 -18.19 -9.42
CA THR A 93 4.29 -18.54 -9.18
C THR A 93 4.25 -19.76 -8.27
N LYS A 94 3.88 -19.57 -7.01
CA LYS A 94 3.39 -20.68 -6.18
C LYS A 94 1.89 -20.81 -6.42
N HIS A 95 1.51 -21.84 -7.18
CA HIS A 95 0.14 -22.34 -7.16
C HIS A 95 -0.09 -22.95 -5.77
N LEU A 96 -1.01 -22.38 -5.01
CA LEU A 96 -1.59 -23.01 -3.83
C LEU A 96 -2.90 -23.70 -4.25
#